data_AF-A0A5C4M3V2-F1
#
_entry.id   AF-A0A5C4M3V2-F1
#
_cell.length_a   1.000
_cell.length_b   1.000
_cell.length_c   1.000
_cell.angle_alpha   90.00
_cell.angle_beta   90.00
_cell.angle_gamma   90.00
#
_symmetry.space_group_name_H-M   'P 1'
#
loop_
_entity.id
_entity.type
_entity.pdbx_description
1 polymer ?
#
loop_
_entity_poly.entity_id
_entity_poly.type
_entity_poly.pdbx_seq_one_letter_code
_entity_poly.pdbx_strand_id
1 'polypeptide(L)'
;MTTIPIEALRQKKEHFERGADRRSLEDPRAELLHLEEQGELVVQKIQGDVITVPTKYGREKRIQKGHLWHHKSCGQCGHIPGYSTSIFWVMRKLGYDYHDPRDQTSCTAWNYYASATSNVAAQASVAVRNFAAAAETGYFPLVHCGTSYGHYKEVREELLTHPELRAEVREIMGKLGKELVFPEELVHYSEWFYAMRHEIAALQTRDLSGVRVTVHPACHYYKLVEGDAIYDPDVYGGQRTAVVTGLAQRLGADVREYSTWFDCCGFGFRHILVQRDFTRSFATMRKIEVMKEEADPDVVLTHDTGCVTTLDKSQFAAKAHERNVGVAVMSEAQFAALAMGAHPYKVCQLHWHSADYRPLLEKMGIDWEQAWAEFQEGLKKLEKGEKRYLDWDDVD
;
A
#
# COMPACT_ATOMS: atom_id res chain seq x y z
N MET A 1 17.74 -23.26 -31.56
CA MET A 1 17.30 -22.86 -30.20
C MET A 1 18.52 -22.89 -29.31
N THR A 2 19.07 -21.72 -28.97
CA THR A 2 20.14 -21.60 -27.99
C THR A 2 19.54 -21.82 -26.61
N THR A 3 19.80 -22.98 -26.04
CA THR A 3 19.44 -23.30 -24.65
C THR A 3 20.29 -22.46 -23.71
N ILE A 4 19.65 -21.70 -22.82
CA ILE A 4 20.33 -20.96 -21.77
C ILE A 4 20.76 -21.98 -20.71
N PRO A 5 22.06 -22.06 -20.34
CA PRO A 5 22.53 -22.98 -19.30
C PRO A 5 21.80 -22.75 -17.97
N ILE A 6 21.47 -23.83 -17.25
CA ILE A 6 20.79 -23.75 -15.94
C ILE A 6 21.61 -22.94 -14.93
N GLU A 7 22.94 -23.07 -14.97
CA GLU A 7 23.85 -22.23 -14.17
C GLU A 7 23.66 -20.73 -14.45
N ALA A 8 23.44 -20.33 -15.71
CA ALA A 8 23.19 -18.93 -16.07
C ALA A 8 21.81 -18.43 -15.59
N LEU A 9 20.81 -19.32 -15.49
CA LEU A 9 19.51 -19.03 -14.87
C LEU A 9 19.60 -18.95 -13.33
N ARG A 10 20.60 -19.59 -12.72
CA ARG A 10 20.86 -19.55 -11.27
C ARG A 10 21.69 -18.34 -10.86
N GLN A 11 22.75 -17.99 -11.59
CA GLN A 11 23.58 -16.80 -11.31
C GLN A 11 22.80 -15.49 -11.38
N LYS A 12 21.86 -15.35 -12.33
CA LYS A 12 21.01 -14.14 -12.44
C LYS A 12 20.05 -13.93 -11.25
N LYS A 13 19.89 -14.92 -10.36
CA LYS A 13 18.97 -14.84 -9.21
C LYS A 13 19.61 -14.29 -7.95
N GLU A 14 20.95 -14.32 -7.82
CA GLU A 14 21.62 -13.88 -6.59
C GLU A 14 21.83 -12.36 -6.53
N HIS A 15 21.98 -11.70 -7.68
CA HIS A 15 22.19 -10.25 -7.76
C HIS A 15 21.57 -9.67 -9.04
N PHE A 16 20.74 -8.62 -8.92
CA PHE A 16 20.23 -7.88 -10.07
C PHE A 16 21.25 -6.83 -10.50
N GLU A 17 22.01 -7.10 -11.57
CA GLU A 17 22.84 -6.07 -12.19
C GLU A 17 21.97 -5.11 -13.00
N ARG A 18 21.97 -3.83 -12.61
CA ARG A 18 21.32 -2.74 -13.34
C ARG A 18 22.10 -2.47 -14.63
N GLY A 19 21.69 -3.12 -15.71
CA GLY A 19 22.17 -2.77 -17.06
C GLY A 19 21.53 -1.48 -17.57
N ALA A 20 22.06 -0.94 -18.68
CA ALA A 20 21.42 0.13 -19.44
C ALA A 20 20.13 -0.41 -20.08
N ASP A 21 19.04 -0.40 -19.32
CA ASP A 21 17.71 -0.73 -19.81
C ASP A 21 17.11 0.50 -20.49
N ARG A 22 16.70 0.42 -21.76
CA ARG A 22 16.09 1.57 -22.47
C ARG A 22 14.86 2.12 -21.76
N ARG A 23 14.17 1.30 -20.95
CA ARG A 23 13.03 1.72 -20.12
C ARG A 23 13.42 2.61 -18.95
N SER A 24 14.71 2.74 -18.62
CA SER A 24 15.18 3.74 -17.65
C SER A 24 15.12 5.17 -18.18
N LEU A 25 14.99 5.33 -19.51
CA LEU A 25 14.94 6.63 -20.19
C LEU A 25 13.51 7.19 -20.29
N GLU A 26 12.50 6.37 -20.01
CA GLU A 26 11.08 6.76 -20.01
C GLU A 26 10.72 7.31 -18.63
N ASP A 27 11.23 8.48 -18.28
CA ASP A 27 10.77 9.22 -17.09
C ASP A 27 9.47 9.97 -17.44
N PRO A 28 8.29 9.54 -16.96
CA PRO A 28 7.01 10.17 -17.30
C PRO A 28 6.94 11.65 -16.86
N ARG A 29 7.84 12.09 -15.96
CA ARG A 29 7.95 13.49 -15.55
C ARG A 29 8.32 14.43 -16.69
N ALA A 30 9.19 13.99 -17.60
CA ALA A 30 9.62 14.84 -18.71
C ALA A 30 8.44 15.16 -19.64
N GLU A 31 7.63 14.15 -19.96
CA GLU A 31 6.43 14.33 -20.78
C GLU A 31 5.34 15.13 -20.04
N LEU A 32 5.14 14.89 -18.73
CA LEU A 32 4.24 15.71 -17.92
C LEU A 32 4.59 17.20 -17.99
N LEU A 33 5.87 17.54 -17.83
CA LEU A 33 6.34 18.93 -17.90
C LEU A 33 6.24 19.49 -19.31
N HIS A 34 6.50 18.69 -20.34
CA HIS A 34 6.32 19.11 -21.73
C HIS A 34 4.86 19.46 -22.04
N LEU A 35 3.92 18.65 -21.56
CA LEU A 35 2.48 18.92 -21.71
C LEU A 35 2.03 20.14 -20.89
N GLU A 36 2.63 20.38 -19.71
CA GLU A 36 2.40 21.60 -18.94
C GLU A 36 2.84 22.86 -19.71
N GLU A 37 4.03 22.83 -20.34
CA GLU A 37 4.53 23.94 -21.17
C GLU A 37 3.61 24.24 -22.37
N GLN A 38 2.94 23.21 -22.90
CA GLN A 38 1.95 23.35 -23.96
C GLN A 38 0.57 23.82 -23.47
N GLY A 39 0.36 23.92 -22.15
CA GLY A 39 -0.93 24.25 -21.55
C GLY A 39 -1.96 23.11 -21.65
N GLU A 40 -1.52 21.88 -21.89
CA GLU A 40 -2.40 20.72 -22.01
C GLU A 40 -2.88 20.22 -20.63
N LEU A 41 -2.06 20.36 -19.60
CA LEU A 41 -2.40 19.98 -18.22
C LEU A 41 -1.62 20.83 -17.23
N VAL A 42 -1.99 20.75 -15.95
CA VAL A 42 -1.23 21.32 -14.84
C VAL A 42 -0.45 20.21 -14.14
N VAL A 43 0.82 20.43 -13.83
CA VAL A 43 1.61 19.49 -13.02
C VAL A 43 1.66 19.99 -11.58
N GLN A 44 1.09 19.22 -10.66
CA GLN A 44 1.28 19.48 -9.23
C GLN A 44 2.70 19.03 -8.84
N LYS A 45 3.56 20.00 -8.51
CA LYS A 45 4.98 19.76 -8.17
C LYS A 45 5.14 19.39 -6.70
N ILE A 46 6.14 18.57 -6.38
CA ILE A 46 6.54 18.29 -5.00
C ILE A 46 6.99 19.58 -4.32
N GLN A 47 6.67 19.69 -3.04
CA GLN A 47 7.01 20.82 -2.19
C GLN A 47 7.74 20.34 -0.93
N GLY A 48 8.71 21.13 -0.44
CA GLY A 48 9.41 20.84 0.80
C GLY A 48 10.42 19.70 0.71
N ASP A 49 10.61 18.98 1.82
CA ASP A 49 11.66 17.98 1.96
C ASP A 49 11.32 16.67 1.24
N VAL A 50 12.35 16.10 0.61
CA VAL A 50 12.24 14.91 -0.25
C VAL A 50 13.30 13.89 0.13
N ILE A 51 12.92 12.61 0.12
CA ILE A 51 13.84 11.48 0.09
C ILE A 51 13.80 10.86 -1.31
N THR A 52 14.98 10.66 -1.89
CA THR A 52 15.11 9.98 -3.18
C THR A 52 15.35 8.49 -2.97
N VAL A 53 14.63 7.66 -3.72
CA VAL A 53 14.71 6.20 -3.66
C VAL A 53 14.84 5.61 -5.07
N PRO A 54 15.58 4.51 -5.24
CA PRO A 54 15.82 3.96 -6.56
C PRO A 54 14.64 3.09 -7.03
N THR A 55 14.24 3.24 -8.30
CA THR A 55 13.32 2.30 -8.94
C THR A 55 14.06 1.14 -9.62
N LYS A 56 13.29 0.15 -10.12
CA LYS A 56 13.83 -1.04 -10.81
C LYS A 56 14.86 -0.72 -11.89
N TYR A 57 14.60 0.28 -12.72
CA TYR A 57 15.46 0.64 -13.85
C TYR A 57 16.40 1.81 -13.54
N GLY A 58 16.54 2.19 -12.27
CA GLY A 58 17.50 3.22 -11.84
C GLY A 58 16.99 4.66 -11.92
N ARG A 59 15.70 4.89 -12.20
CA ARG A 59 15.09 6.21 -12.04
C ARG A 59 15.10 6.59 -10.57
N GLU A 60 15.44 7.84 -10.29
CA GLU A 60 15.31 8.43 -8.97
C GLU A 60 13.88 8.89 -8.73
N LYS A 61 13.17 8.16 -7.86
CA LYS A 61 11.83 8.50 -7.42
C LYS A 61 11.89 9.41 -6.21
N ARG A 62 11.14 10.50 -6.24
CA ARG A 62 11.14 11.54 -5.20
C ARG A 62 9.95 11.37 -4.27
N ILE A 63 10.21 11.18 -2.98
CA ILE A 63 9.18 10.96 -1.97
C ILE A 63 9.12 12.18 -1.04
N GLN A 64 8.05 12.97 -1.14
CA GLN A 64 7.80 14.11 -0.25
C GLN A 64 7.51 13.62 1.17
N LYS A 65 8.14 14.24 2.17
CA LYS A 65 8.08 13.76 3.58
C LYS A 65 6.79 14.16 4.31
N GLY A 66 6.33 15.39 4.14
CA GLY A 66 5.14 15.94 4.81
C GLY A 66 4.33 16.86 3.90
N HIS A 67 3.33 17.55 4.44
CA HIS A 67 2.37 18.33 3.66
C HIS A 67 1.66 17.47 2.59
N LEU A 68 1.20 16.30 3.03
CA LEU A 68 0.61 15.26 2.18
C LEU A 68 -0.93 15.20 2.27
N TRP A 69 -1.59 15.03 1.13
CA TRP A 69 -3.03 14.83 1.00
C TRP A 69 -3.33 13.34 0.95
N HIS A 70 -4.03 12.81 1.95
CA HIS A 70 -4.22 11.38 2.07
C HIS A 70 -5.37 10.89 1.19
N HIS A 71 -5.02 10.30 0.05
CA HIS A 71 -5.96 9.56 -0.75
C HIS A 71 -6.25 8.20 -0.11
N LYS A 72 -7.19 8.18 0.82
CA LYS A 72 -7.66 6.98 1.53
C LYS A 72 -8.31 5.98 0.58
N SER A 73 -8.14 4.70 0.91
CA SER A 73 -8.84 3.60 0.24
C SER A 73 -10.26 3.43 0.78
N CYS A 74 -11.24 3.23 -0.10
CA CYS A 74 -12.59 2.83 0.30
C CYS A 74 -12.58 1.50 1.06
N GLY A 75 -11.68 0.58 0.67
CA GLY A 75 -11.48 -0.69 1.35
C GLY A 75 -10.92 -0.52 2.76
N GLN A 76 -9.89 0.33 2.94
CA GLN A 76 -9.33 0.58 4.28
C GLN A 76 -10.40 1.15 5.20
N CYS A 77 -11.12 2.18 4.74
CA CYS A 77 -12.13 2.85 5.56
C CYS A 77 -13.31 1.94 5.92
N GLY A 78 -13.73 1.06 4.98
CA GLY A 78 -14.92 0.22 5.16
C GLY A 78 -14.66 -1.15 5.80
N HIS A 79 -13.46 -1.72 5.67
CA HIS A 79 -13.19 -3.10 6.09
C HIS A 79 -12.09 -3.23 7.15
N ILE A 80 -11.04 -2.40 7.09
CA ILE A 80 -9.87 -2.47 7.99
C ILE A 80 -9.42 -1.05 8.37
N PRO A 81 -10.25 -0.29 9.13
CA PRO A 81 -10.02 1.13 9.41
C PRO A 81 -8.72 1.42 10.19
N GLY A 82 -8.25 0.45 10.99
CA GLY A 82 -6.97 0.53 11.68
C GLY A 82 -5.76 0.63 10.75
N TYR A 83 -5.90 0.24 9.49
CA TYR A 83 -4.87 0.42 8.46
C TYR A 83 -4.63 1.92 8.20
N SER A 84 -5.67 2.69 7.83
CA SER A 84 -5.51 4.13 7.59
C SER A 84 -5.12 4.87 8.87
N THR A 85 -5.71 4.50 10.01
CA THR A 85 -5.40 5.13 11.31
C THR A 85 -3.93 4.94 11.69
N SER A 86 -3.33 3.78 11.37
CA SER A 86 -1.90 3.53 11.60
C SER A 86 -1.01 4.42 10.73
N ILE A 87 -1.39 4.68 9.47
CA ILE A 87 -0.66 5.61 8.59
C ILE A 87 -0.64 7.01 9.20
N PHE A 88 -1.82 7.53 9.59
CA PHE A 88 -1.93 8.84 10.22
C PHE A 88 -1.17 8.93 11.54
N TRP A 89 -1.29 7.91 12.40
CA TRP A 89 -0.60 7.88 13.69
C TRP A 89 0.92 7.90 13.53
N VAL A 90 1.48 7.10 12.60
CA VAL A 90 2.94 7.12 12.33
C VAL A 90 3.38 8.49 11.83
N MET A 91 2.64 9.09 10.89
CA MET A 91 2.96 10.41 10.37
C MET A 91 2.94 11.50 11.45
N ARG A 92 1.96 11.46 12.37
CA ARG A 92 1.89 12.32 13.55
C ARG A 92 3.08 12.13 14.48
N LYS A 93 3.44 10.88 14.81
CA LYS A 93 4.58 10.60 15.69
C LYS A 93 5.91 11.05 15.11
N LEU A 94 6.03 11.06 13.79
CA LEU A 94 7.19 11.62 13.09
C LEU A 94 7.14 13.15 12.93
N GLY A 95 6.03 13.80 13.28
CA GLY A 95 5.88 15.26 13.23
C GLY A 95 5.59 15.84 11.85
N TYR A 96 5.11 15.03 10.89
CA TYR A 96 4.75 15.51 9.56
C TYR A 96 3.29 15.97 9.50
N ASP A 97 3.08 17.15 8.92
CA ASP A 97 1.76 17.69 8.59
C ASP A 97 1.09 16.92 7.44
N TYR A 98 -0.24 16.82 7.49
CA TYR A 98 -1.07 16.16 6.49
C TYR A 98 -2.50 16.68 6.45
N HIS A 99 -3.15 16.46 5.31
CA HIS A 99 -4.57 16.73 5.11
C HIS A 99 -5.35 15.42 4.95
N ASP A 100 -6.33 15.20 5.84
CA ASP A 100 -7.29 14.10 5.75
C ASP A 100 -8.61 14.58 5.09
N PRO A 101 -8.84 14.31 3.79
CA PRO A 101 -10.03 14.78 3.10
C PRO A 101 -11.31 14.10 3.62
N ARG A 102 -12.35 14.90 3.80
CA ARG A 102 -13.69 14.45 4.25
C ARG A 102 -14.68 14.22 3.11
N ASP A 103 -14.41 14.82 1.96
CA ASP A 103 -15.22 14.81 0.74
C ASP A 103 -14.59 13.95 -0.37
N GLN A 104 -13.57 13.16 -0.02
CA GLN A 104 -12.91 12.26 -0.94
C GLN A 104 -13.86 11.22 -1.51
N THR A 105 -13.66 10.88 -2.77
CA THR A 105 -14.43 9.86 -3.48
C THR A 105 -13.66 8.55 -3.68
N SER A 106 -14.35 7.54 -4.20
CA SER A 106 -13.71 6.30 -4.68
C SER A 106 -12.83 6.59 -5.90
N CYS A 107 -11.74 5.84 -6.03
CA CYS A 107 -10.89 5.81 -7.24
C CYS A 107 -11.49 5.00 -8.41
N THR A 108 -12.61 4.31 -8.18
CA THR A 108 -13.31 3.39 -9.10
C THR A 108 -12.51 2.20 -9.65
N ALA A 109 -11.22 2.09 -9.30
CA ALA A 109 -10.29 1.11 -9.83
C ALA A 109 -10.71 -0.36 -9.63
N TRP A 110 -11.33 -0.73 -8.50
CA TRP A 110 -11.83 -2.10 -8.34
C TRP A 110 -12.90 -2.42 -9.38
N ASN A 111 -13.88 -1.53 -9.59
CA ASN A 111 -14.91 -1.75 -10.61
C ASN A 111 -14.30 -1.82 -12.01
N TYR A 112 -13.27 -1.02 -12.29
CA TYR A 112 -12.54 -1.06 -13.55
C TYR A 112 -11.88 -2.43 -13.77
N TYR A 113 -11.03 -2.89 -12.83
CA TYR A 113 -10.37 -4.19 -12.94
C TYR A 113 -11.33 -5.39 -12.83
N ALA A 114 -12.51 -5.20 -12.24
CA ALA A 114 -13.58 -6.20 -12.25
C ALA A 114 -14.33 -6.27 -13.59
N SER A 115 -14.00 -5.39 -14.54
CA SER A 115 -14.70 -5.20 -15.81
C SER A 115 -16.18 -4.80 -15.64
N ALA A 116 -16.51 -4.14 -14.52
CA ALA A 116 -17.84 -3.63 -14.23
C ALA A 116 -18.05 -2.20 -14.74
N THR A 117 -16.97 -1.47 -15.05
CA THR A 117 -16.98 -0.16 -15.72
C THR A 117 -15.87 -0.11 -16.76
N SER A 118 -16.16 0.44 -17.94
CA SER A 118 -15.25 0.43 -19.10
C SER A 118 -15.14 1.78 -19.82
N ASN A 119 -15.66 2.86 -19.24
CA ASN A 119 -15.52 4.20 -19.83
C ASN A 119 -14.20 4.83 -19.36
N VAL A 120 -13.23 4.88 -20.27
CA VAL A 120 -11.85 5.38 -20.01
C VAL A 120 -11.86 6.85 -19.60
N ALA A 121 -12.59 7.70 -20.32
CA ALA A 121 -12.70 9.13 -19.98
C ALA A 121 -13.30 9.35 -18.58
N ALA A 122 -14.29 8.55 -18.19
CA ALA A 122 -14.85 8.60 -16.84
C ALA A 122 -13.84 8.15 -15.78
N GLN A 123 -13.08 7.08 -16.02
CA GLN A 123 -12.03 6.63 -15.10
C GLN A 123 -10.94 7.69 -14.93
N ALA A 124 -10.43 8.24 -16.04
CA ALA A 124 -9.42 9.29 -16.02
C ALA A 124 -9.94 10.56 -15.34
N SER A 125 -11.18 10.97 -15.60
CA SER A 125 -11.79 12.14 -14.95
C SER A 125 -11.97 11.96 -13.45
N VAL A 126 -12.27 10.75 -12.96
CA VAL A 126 -12.33 10.47 -11.51
C VAL A 126 -10.95 10.59 -10.87
N ALA A 127 -9.90 10.07 -11.52
CA ALA A 127 -8.52 10.20 -11.04
C ALA A 127 -8.11 11.68 -10.96
N VAL A 128 -8.29 12.41 -12.07
CA VAL A 128 -7.96 13.84 -12.17
C VAL A 128 -8.78 14.68 -11.18
N ARG A 129 -10.06 14.36 -10.94
CA ARG A 129 -10.86 15.03 -9.89
C ARG A 129 -10.23 14.87 -8.50
N ASN A 130 -9.72 13.70 -8.15
CA ASN A 130 -9.08 13.48 -6.86
C ASN A 130 -7.77 14.26 -6.75
N PHE A 131 -6.97 14.34 -7.83
CA PHE A 131 -5.76 15.17 -7.85
C PHE A 131 -6.06 16.67 -7.84
N ALA A 132 -7.11 17.12 -8.52
CA ALA A 132 -7.61 18.49 -8.44
C ALA A 132 -8.02 18.85 -7.01
N ALA A 133 -8.71 17.96 -6.30
CA ALA A 133 -9.04 18.16 -4.90
C ALA A 133 -7.79 18.24 -4.00
N ALA A 134 -6.75 17.46 -4.28
CA ALA A 134 -5.47 17.59 -3.56
C ALA A 134 -4.80 18.95 -3.86
N ALA A 135 -4.68 19.31 -5.13
CA ALA A 135 -4.07 20.57 -5.56
C ALA A 135 -4.76 21.82 -4.99
N GLU A 136 -6.10 21.82 -4.90
CA GLU A 136 -6.88 22.90 -4.29
C GLU A 136 -6.56 23.12 -2.80
N THR A 137 -6.09 22.09 -2.10
CA THR A 137 -5.67 22.21 -0.69
C THR A 137 -4.22 22.65 -0.53
N GLY A 138 -3.41 22.59 -1.58
CA GLY A 138 -1.95 22.78 -1.54
C GLY A 138 -1.16 21.52 -1.15
N TYR A 139 -1.80 20.50 -0.58
CA TYR A 139 -1.14 19.28 -0.11
C TYR A 139 -0.86 18.29 -1.26
N PHE A 140 0.28 17.62 -1.23
CA PHE A 140 0.70 16.68 -2.28
C PHE A 140 0.11 15.27 -2.10
N PRO A 141 -0.46 14.63 -3.13
CA PRO A 141 -1.25 13.40 -2.95
C PRO A 141 -0.40 12.19 -2.53
N LEU A 142 -0.85 11.50 -1.47
CA LEU A 142 -0.33 10.22 -1.00
C LEU A 142 -1.39 9.12 -1.19
N VAL A 143 -1.11 8.11 -2.01
CA VAL A 143 -2.09 7.07 -2.39
C VAL A 143 -2.01 5.86 -1.46
N HIS A 144 -3.12 5.53 -0.80
CA HIS A 144 -3.14 4.47 0.21
C HIS A 144 -3.39 3.06 -0.35
N CYS A 145 -4.01 2.93 -1.52
CA CYS A 145 -4.40 1.63 -2.08
C CYS A 145 -3.45 1.25 -3.22
N GLY A 146 -2.90 0.02 -3.19
CA GLY A 146 -2.14 -0.50 -4.32
C GLY A 146 -2.98 -0.57 -5.61
N THR A 147 -4.27 -0.88 -5.48
CA THR A 147 -5.23 -0.88 -6.60
C THR A 147 -5.40 0.52 -7.22
N SER A 148 -5.64 1.56 -6.40
CA SER A 148 -5.77 2.94 -6.89
C SER A 148 -4.46 3.43 -7.51
N TYR A 149 -3.34 3.12 -6.86
CA TYR A 149 -2.01 3.51 -7.34
C TYR A 149 -1.69 2.88 -8.70
N GLY A 150 -1.97 1.59 -8.88
CA GLY A 150 -1.85 0.92 -10.18
C GLY A 150 -2.69 1.59 -11.27
N HIS A 151 -3.96 1.84 -10.97
CA HIS A 151 -4.89 2.49 -11.91
C HIS A 151 -4.47 3.90 -12.27
N TYR A 152 -3.99 4.70 -11.31
CA TYR A 152 -3.53 6.06 -11.60
C TYR A 152 -2.24 6.09 -12.42
N LYS A 153 -1.39 5.06 -12.33
CA LYS A 153 -0.26 4.94 -13.27
C LYS A 153 -0.74 4.65 -14.68
N GLU A 154 -1.73 3.78 -14.87
CA GLU A 154 -2.34 3.56 -16.19
C GLU A 154 -2.98 4.83 -16.74
N VAL A 155 -3.78 5.54 -15.93
CA VAL A 155 -4.37 6.83 -16.30
C VAL A 155 -3.30 7.86 -16.67
N ARG A 156 -2.17 7.90 -15.95
CA ARG A 156 -1.04 8.77 -16.31
C ARG A 156 -0.59 8.46 -17.73
N GLU A 157 -0.25 7.21 -18.03
CA GLU A 157 0.23 6.84 -19.37
C GLU A 157 -0.81 7.11 -20.47
N GLU A 158 -2.09 6.84 -20.21
CA GLU A 158 -3.19 7.16 -21.14
C GLU A 158 -3.28 8.66 -21.41
N LEU A 159 -3.19 9.50 -20.37
CA LEU A 159 -3.22 10.95 -20.53
C LEU A 159 -1.94 11.47 -21.19
N LEU A 160 -0.77 10.88 -20.99
CA LEU A 160 0.45 11.30 -21.68
C LEU A 160 0.38 10.99 -23.18
N THR A 161 -0.18 9.85 -23.54
CA THR A 161 -0.11 9.30 -24.92
C THR A 161 -1.29 9.65 -25.81
N HIS A 162 -2.49 9.90 -25.25
CA HIS A 162 -3.72 10.06 -26.01
C HIS A 162 -4.29 11.50 -25.89
N PRO A 163 -3.95 12.42 -26.81
CA PRO A 163 -4.42 13.82 -26.76
C PRO A 163 -5.95 13.95 -26.84
N GLU A 164 -6.63 13.06 -27.55
CA GLU A 164 -8.09 13.03 -27.64
C GLU A 164 -8.74 12.72 -26.29
N LEU A 165 -8.17 11.77 -25.54
CA LEU A 165 -8.63 11.46 -24.19
C LEU A 165 -8.36 12.64 -23.25
N ARG A 166 -7.18 13.27 -23.32
CA ARG A 166 -6.90 14.49 -22.55
C ARG A 166 -7.92 15.58 -22.82
N ALA A 167 -8.28 15.81 -24.08
CA ALA A 167 -9.26 16.82 -24.45
C ALA A 167 -10.65 16.53 -23.86
N GLU A 168 -11.11 15.27 -23.92
CA GLU A 168 -12.37 14.85 -23.31
C GLU A 168 -12.36 15.03 -21.79
N VAL A 169 -11.28 14.60 -21.12
CA VAL A 169 -11.11 14.78 -19.67
C VAL A 169 -11.09 16.26 -19.32
N ARG A 170 -10.43 17.12 -20.11
CA ARG A 170 -10.41 18.58 -19.90
C ARG A 170 -11.81 19.18 -19.97
N GLU A 171 -12.64 18.74 -20.91
CA GLU A 171 -14.04 19.17 -21.02
C GLU A 171 -14.86 18.74 -19.78
N ILE A 172 -14.69 17.49 -19.34
CA ILE A 172 -15.37 16.98 -18.14
C ILE A 172 -14.94 17.75 -16.89
N MET A 173 -13.64 17.97 -16.71
CA MET A 173 -13.10 18.75 -15.60
C MET A 173 -13.61 20.20 -15.61
N GLY A 174 -13.69 20.82 -16.79
CA GLY A 174 -14.28 22.15 -16.98
C GLY A 174 -15.74 22.23 -16.52
N LYS A 175 -16.56 21.20 -16.78
CA LYS A 175 -17.94 21.10 -16.27
C LYS A 175 -18.01 20.98 -14.74
N LEU A 176 -16.98 20.43 -14.11
CA LEU A 176 -16.85 20.33 -12.66
C LEU A 176 -16.22 21.58 -12.02
N GLY A 177 -15.81 22.57 -12.81
CA GLY A 177 -15.08 23.75 -12.33
C GLY A 177 -13.70 23.43 -11.79
N LYS A 178 -13.05 22.37 -12.30
CA LYS A 178 -11.76 21.87 -11.84
C LYS A 178 -10.75 21.85 -12.98
N GLU A 179 -9.48 22.00 -12.65
CA GLU A 179 -8.39 21.90 -13.62
C GLU A 179 -8.01 20.45 -13.91
N LEU A 180 -7.50 20.19 -15.13
CA LEU A 180 -6.86 18.92 -15.44
C LEU A 180 -5.45 18.94 -14.85
N VAL A 181 -5.32 18.49 -13.60
CA VAL A 181 -4.04 18.42 -12.87
C VAL A 181 -3.60 16.99 -12.65
N PHE A 182 -2.30 16.75 -12.74
CA PHE A 182 -1.67 15.49 -12.40
C PHE A 182 -0.42 15.71 -11.54
N PRO A 183 -0.16 14.90 -10.50
CA PRO A 183 1.05 15.05 -9.71
C PRO A 183 2.29 14.67 -10.53
N GLU A 184 3.39 15.41 -10.35
CA GLU A 184 4.67 15.06 -10.98
C GLU A 184 5.18 13.67 -10.58
N GLU A 185 4.79 13.19 -9.41
CA GLU A 185 5.16 11.87 -8.91
C GLU A 185 3.94 11.21 -8.25
N LEU A 186 3.64 9.97 -8.66
CA LEU A 186 2.66 9.15 -7.96
C LEU A 186 3.36 8.42 -6.82
N VAL A 187 2.92 8.67 -5.59
CA VAL A 187 3.51 8.07 -4.39
C VAL A 187 2.48 7.19 -3.69
N HIS A 188 2.83 5.92 -3.51
CA HIS A 188 2.08 4.99 -2.67
C HIS A 188 2.56 5.08 -1.23
N TYR A 189 1.66 4.90 -0.26
CA TYR A 189 2.02 5.04 1.16
C TYR A 189 3.16 4.08 1.58
N SER A 190 3.29 2.90 0.97
CA SER A 190 4.42 2.00 1.26
C SER A 190 5.76 2.55 0.78
N GLU A 191 5.76 3.32 -0.30
CA GLU A 191 6.95 4.02 -0.78
C GLU A 191 7.35 5.09 0.24
N TRP A 192 6.38 5.80 0.80
CA TRP A 192 6.60 6.72 1.91
C TRP A 192 7.12 6.01 3.16
N PHE A 193 6.48 4.94 3.62
CA PHE A 193 6.96 4.16 4.78
C PHE A 193 8.37 3.61 4.56
N TYR A 194 8.67 3.13 3.36
CA TYR A 194 10.02 2.69 3.01
C TYR A 194 10.99 3.88 3.05
N ALA A 195 10.67 5.03 2.48
CA ALA A 195 11.54 6.22 2.54
C ALA A 195 11.78 6.68 4.00
N MET A 196 10.74 6.64 4.83
CA MET A 196 10.76 7.07 6.23
C MET A 196 11.28 6.00 7.20
N ARG A 197 11.63 4.80 6.73
CA ARG A 197 11.96 3.62 7.57
C ARG A 197 13.03 3.87 8.63
N HIS A 198 13.98 4.76 8.35
CA HIS A 198 15.04 5.11 9.31
C HIS A 198 14.51 5.95 10.47
N GLU A 199 13.63 6.92 10.19
CA GLU A 199 12.99 7.75 11.21
C GLU A 199 11.97 6.92 12.02
N ILE A 200 11.22 6.04 11.35
CA ILE A 200 10.33 5.07 12.00
C ILE A 200 11.11 4.18 12.97
N ALA A 201 12.23 3.60 12.54
CA ALA A 201 13.06 2.75 13.40
C ALA A 201 13.74 3.52 14.53
N ALA A 202 14.01 4.82 14.38
CA ALA A 202 14.54 5.66 15.46
C ALA A 202 13.53 5.86 16.60
N LEU A 203 12.22 5.74 16.32
CA LEU A 203 11.14 5.80 17.30
C LEU A 203 10.57 4.42 17.67
N GLN A 204 11.23 3.33 17.23
CA GLN A 204 10.83 1.98 17.58
C GLN A 204 11.02 1.75 19.09
N THR A 205 9.98 1.24 19.74
CA THR A 205 9.99 0.97 21.19
C THR A 205 9.94 -0.52 21.51
N ARG A 206 9.72 -1.38 20.51
CA ARG A 206 9.57 -2.83 20.67
C ARG A 206 10.61 -3.58 19.87
N ASP A 207 11.26 -4.58 20.46
CA ASP A 207 12.16 -5.47 19.74
C ASP A 207 11.37 -6.47 18.89
N LEU A 208 11.64 -6.50 17.58
CA LEU A 208 10.99 -7.39 16.63
C LEU A 208 11.93 -8.49 16.11
N SER A 209 13.14 -8.62 16.65
CA SER A 209 14.14 -9.60 16.21
C SER A 209 13.63 -11.04 16.23
N GLY A 210 12.71 -11.36 17.14
CA GLY A 210 12.07 -12.67 17.22
C GLY A 210 10.89 -12.87 16.26
N VAL A 211 10.38 -11.83 15.60
CA VAL A 211 9.15 -11.88 14.79
C VAL A 211 9.48 -12.32 13.37
N ARG A 212 8.94 -13.48 12.97
CA ARG A 212 9.06 -14.06 11.63
C ARG A 212 7.98 -13.47 10.74
N VAL A 213 8.41 -12.86 9.64
CA VAL A 213 7.54 -12.12 8.74
C VAL A 213 7.61 -12.73 7.36
N THR A 214 6.48 -12.97 6.71
CA THR A 214 6.44 -13.09 5.24
C THR A 214 5.79 -11.86 4.64
N VAL A 215 6.20 -11.52 3.41
CA VAL A 215 5.68 -10.36 2.69
C VAL A 215 4.85 -10.82 1.50
N HIS A 216 3.65 -10.28 1.38
CA HIS A 216 2.84 -10.36 0.17
C HIS A 216 2.77 -8.99 -0.52
N PRO A 217 3.56 -8.76 -1.58
CA PRO A 217 3.48 -7.52 -2.34
C PRO A 217 2.18 -7.49 -3.16
N ALA A 218 1.51 -6.35 -3.15
CA ALA A 218 0.32 -6.14 -3.96
C ALA A 218 0.73 -6.11 -5.43
N CYS A 219 0.04 -6.89 -6.26
CA CYS A 219 0.33 -6.95 -7.70
C CYS A 219 0.17 -5.59 -8.39
N HIS A 220 -0.82 -4.78 -8.00
CA HIS A 220 -1.10 -3.48 -8.62
C HIS A 220 -0.11 -2.39 -8.20
N TYR A 221 0.69 -2.64 -7.16
CA TYR A 221 1.78 -1.75 -6.81
C TYR A 221 2.95 -1.87 -7.81
N TYR A 222 3.45 -3.08 -8.08
CA TYR A 222 4.68 -3.25 -8.86
C TYR A 222 4.52 -3.95 -10.22
N LYS A 223 3.49 -4.77 -10.46
CA LYS A 223 3.43 -5.56 -11.70
C LYS A 223 2.90 -4.78 -12.90
N LEU A 224 2.02 -3.81 -12.68
CA LEU A 224 1.43 -3.04 -13.78
C LEU A 224 2.47 -2.13 -14.44
N VAL A 225 3.15 -1.33 -13.63
CA VAL A 225 4.24 -0.45 -14.07
C VAL A 225 5.44 -0.70 -13.17
N GLU A 226 6.25 -1.69 -13.57
CA GLU A 226 7.36 -2.20 -12.76
C GLU A 226 8.52 -1.21 -12.65
N GLY A 227 8.74 -0.39 -13.68
CA GLY A 227 9.78 0.63 -13.70
C GLY A 227 9.57 1.75 -12.68
N ASP A 228 8.37 1.88 -12.14
CA ASP A 228 7.99 2.91 -11.16
C ASP A 228 8.07 2.40 -9.70
N ALA A 229 8.19 1.09 -9.50
CA ALA A 229 8.29 0.50 -8.18
C ALA A 229 9.73 0.57 -7.63
N ILE A 230 9.85 0.69 -6.31
CA ILE A 230 11.14 0.76 -5.61
C ILE A 230 11.78 -0.63 -5.54
N TYR A 231 13.04 -0.71 -5.99
CA TYR A 231 13.89 -1.89 -5.92
C TYR A 231 15.24 -1.46 -5.36
N ASP A 232 15.63 -2.08 -4.25
CA ASP A 232 16.84 -1.78 -3.50
C ASP A 232 17.78 -2.97 -3.58
N PRO A 233 19.05 -2.81 -4.03
CA PRO A 233 20.03 -3.89 -4.04
C PRO A 233 20.22 -4.56 -2.68
N ASP A 234 20.06 -3.81 -1.58
CA ASP A 234 20.20 -4.33 -0.22
C ASP A 234 18.99 -5.17 0.22
N VAL A 235 17.89 -5.12 -0.53
CA VAL A 235 16.65 -5.87 -0.27
C VAL A 235 16.43 -6.90 -1.36
N TYR A 236 16.55 -8.19 -1.02
CA TYR A 236 16.46 -9.32 -1.97
C TYR A 236 17.42 -9.20 -3.17
N GLY A 237 18.59 -8.58 -3.02
CA GLY A 237 19.54 -8.41 -4.12
C GLY A 237 18.99 -7.57 -5.28
N GLY A 238 17.97 -6.74 -5.06
CA GLY A 238 17.30 -5.96 -6.10
C GLY A 238 16.42 -6.79 -7.06
N GLN A 239 16.06 -8.03 -6.72
CA GLN A 239 15.25 -8.92 -7.57
C GLN A 239 13.74 -8.81 -7.31
N ARG A 240 13.35 -8.27 -6.16
CA ARG A 240 11.97 -8.11 -5.71
C ARG A 240 11.79 -6.67 -5.23
N THR A 241 10.56 -6.17 -5.26
CA THR A 241 10.30 -4.82 -4.75
C THR A 241 10.63 -4.72 -3.26
N ALA A 242 11.21 -3.58 -2.87
CA ALA A 242 11.81 -3.38 -1.57
C ALA A 242 10.87 -2.82 -0.50
N VAL A 243 9.71 -2.26 -0.85
CA VAL A 243 8.98 -1.35 0.06
C VAL A 243 8.58 -1.97 1.41
N VAL A 244 7.83 -3.09 1.38
CA VAL A 244 7.36 -3.73 2.61
C VAL A 244 8.51 -4.46 3.31
N THR A 245 9.33 -5.19 2.56
CA THR A 245 10.45 -5.97 3.13
C THR A 245 11.50 -5.08 3.76
N GLY A 246 11.88 -3.98 3.10
CA GLY A 246 12.89 -3.05 3.60
C GLY A 246 12.46 -2.38 4.90
N LEU A 247 11.17 -2.07 5.06
CA LEU A 247 10.64 -1.60 6.34
C LEU A 247 10.73 -2.69 7.42
N ALA A 248 10.27 -3.92 7.13
CA ALA A 248 10.29 -5.03 8.09
C ALA A 248 11.73 -5.35 8.54
N GLN A 249 12.69 -5.43 7.62
CA GLN A 249 14.12 -5.61 7.91
C GLN A 249 14.68 -4.46 8.74
N ARG A 250 14.31 -3.21 8.43
CA ARG A 250 14.77 -2.03 9.17
C ARG A 250 14.27 -2.02 10.61
N LEU A 251 13.08 -2.55 10.85
CA LEU A 251 12.51 -2.76 12.19
C LEU A 251 13.09 -3.99 12.91
N GLY A 252 14.04 -4.69 12.29
CA GLY A 252 14.74 -5.84 12.87
C GLY A 252 13.99 -7.17 12.73
N ALA A 253 12.85 -7.22 12.04
CA ALA A 253 12.09 -8.46 11.89
C ALA A 253 12.80 -9.48 10.98
N ASP A 254 12.57 -10.75 11.27
CA ASP A 254 13.11 -11.88 10.53
C ASP A 254 12.26 -12.18 9.28
N VAL A 255 12.64 -11.58 8.15
CA VAL A 255 11.90 -11.74 6.89
C VAL A 255 12.22 -13.08 6.23
N ARG A 256 11.19 -13.93 6.11
CA ARG A 256 11.25 -15.26 5.53
C ARG A 256 10.74 -15.28 4.08
N GLU A 257 11.28 -16.22 3.32
CA GLU A 257 10.92 -16.44 1.92
C GLU A 257 9.95 -17.60 1.76
N TYR A 258 9.18 -17.58 0.66
CA TYR A 258 8.31 -18.68 0.26
C TYR A 258 8.17 -18.70 -1.27
N SER A 259 7.89 -19.87 -1.83
CA SER A 259 7.98 -20.20 -3.25
C SER A 259 6.95 -19.47 -4.11
N THR A 260 5.79 -19.15 -3.53
CA THR A 260 4.68 -18.49 -4.24
C THR A 260 4.67 -16.97 -4.05
N TRP A 261 5.81 -16.34 -3.72
CA TRP A 261 5.91 -14.90 -3.43
C TRP A 261 5.26 -14.02 -4.51
N PHE A 262 5.52 -14.34 -5.77
CA PHE A 262 5.00 -13.61 -6.93
C PHE A 262 3.52 -13.91 -7.23
N ASP A 263 2.90 -14.92 -6.61
CA ASP A 263 1.50 -15.25 -6.91
C ASP A 263 0.54 -14.23 -6.29
N CYS A 264 -0.58 -13.99 -6.98
CA CYS A 264 -1.68 -13.12 -6.54
C CYS A 264 -2.23 -13.54 -5.16
N CYS A 265 -2.82 -12.62 -4.40
CA CYS A 265 -3.53 -12.96 -3.16
C CYS A 265 -4.81 -13.79 -3.38
N GLY A 266 -5.30 -13.87 -4.62
CA GLY A 266 -6.56 -14.53 -4.97
C GLY A 266 -7.76 -13.59 -5.10
N PHE A 267 -7.66 -12.31 -4.74
CA PHE A 267 -8.76 -11.34 -4.84
C PHE A 267 -9.34 -11.29 -6.26
N GLY A 268 -8.47 -11.19 -7.27
CA GLY A 268 -8.82 -11.40 -8.67
C GLY A 268 -9.87 -10.44 -9.25
N PHE A 269 -10.23 -9.36 -8.53
CA PHE A 269 -11.19 -8.28 -8.83
C PHE A 269 -12.57 -8.72 -9.31
N ARG A 270 -12.64 -9.38 -10.47
CA ARG A 270 -13.82 -10.07 -10.97
C ARG A 270 -14.09 -11.35 -10.18
N HIS A 271 -13.07 -12.16 -9.87
CA HIS A 271 -13.28 -13.44 -9.18
C HIS A 271 -13.93 -13.28 -7.80
N ILE A 272 -13.56 -12.27 -7.02
CA ILE A 272 -14.22 -12.03 -5.74
C ILE A 272 -15.73 -11.73 -5.89
N LEU A 273 -16.17 -11.18 -7.03
CA LEU A 273 -17.57 -10.88 -7.30
C LEU A 273 -18.36 -12.09 -7.82
N VAL A 274 -17.75 -12.91 -8.71
CA VAL A 274 -18.48 -13.98 -9.42
C VAL A 274 -18.09 -15.41 -9.00
N GLN A 275 -16.93 -15.60 -8.35
CA GLN A 275 -16.33 -16.89 -8.02
C GLN A 275 -15.62 -16.84 -6.66
N ARG A 276 -16.34 -16.44 -5.62
CA ARG A 276 -15.78 -16.20 -4.28
C ARG A 276 -15.03 -17.42 -3.70
N ASP A 277 -15.47 -18.63 -4.00
CA ASP A 277 -14.82 -19.86 -3.52
C ASP A 277 -13.47 -20.12 -4.19
N PHE A 278 -13.29 -19.69 -5.45
CA PHE A 278 -11.97 -19.66 -6.08
C PHE A 278 -11.06 -18.67 -5.37
N THR A 279 -11.53 -17.44 -5.10
CA THR A 279 -10.75 -16.44 -4.37
C THR A 279 -10.30 -16.95 -3.00
N ARG A 280 -11.22 -17.56 -2.24
CA ARG A 280 -10.91 -18.12 -0.92
C ARG A 280 -9.90 -19.26 -0.98
N SER A 281 -10.13 -20.23 -1.86
CA SER A 281 -9.24 -21.39 -1.99
C SER A 281 -7.85 -20.97 -2.46
N PHE A 282 -7.73 -20.02 -3.39
CA PHE A 282 -6.45 -19.50 -3.82
C PHE A 282 -5.73 -18.77 -2.67
N ALA A 283 -6.43 -17.89 -1.95
CA ALA A 283 -5.88 -17.15 -0.83
C ALA A 283 -5.35 -18.08 0.27
N THR A 284 -6.06 -19.15 0.60
CA THR A 284 -5.64 -20.05 1.68
C THR A 284 -4.64 -21.10 1.20
N MET A 285 -4.96 -21.86 0.15
CA MET A 285 -4.16 -23.03 -0.26
C MET A 285 -2.89 -22.64 -1.01
N ARG A 286 -2.92 -21.57 -1.83
CA ARG A 286 -1.75 -21.17 -2.64
C ARG A 286 -0.86 -20.15 -1.94
N LYS A 287 -1.41 -19.38 -0.98
CA LYS A 287 -0.67 -18.37 -0.22
C LYS A 287 -0.47 -18.76 1.23
N ILE A 288 -1.51 -18.76 2.06
CA ILE A 288 -1.36 -18.93 3.52
C ILE A 288 -0.72 -20.27 3.89
N GLU A 289 -1.21 -21.39 3.35
CA GLU A 289 -0.67 -22.71 3.67
C GLU A 289 0.79 -22.86 3.24
N VAL A 290 1.12 -22.43 2.01
CA VAL A 290 2.50 -22.41 1.52
C VAL A 290 3.40 -21.55 2.40
N MET A 291 2.96 -20.35 2.80
CA MET A 291 3.70 -19.50 3.73
C MET A 291 3.96 -20.24 5.06
N LYS A 292 2.94 -20.90 5.63
CA LYS A 292 3.09 -21.63 6.89
C LYS A 292 4.02 -22.85 6.75
N GLU A 293 3.92 -23.58 5.65
CA GLU A 293 4.71 -24.79 5.40
C GLU A 293 6.19 -24.48 5.13
N GLU A 294 6.49 -23.40 4.40
CA GLU A 294 7.85 -23.09 3.98
C GLU A 294 8.57 -22.10 4.90
N ALA A 295 7.82 -21.21 5.58
CA ALA A 295 8.39 -20.10 6.35
C ALA A 295 7.89 -20.01 7.81
N ASP A 296 6.78 -20.69 8.14
CA ASP A 296 6.09 -20.62 9.44
C ASP A 296 6.06 -19.19 10.06
N PRO A 297 5.48 -18.19 9.37
CA PRO A 297 5.51 -16.80 9.83
C PRO A 297 4.58 -16.56 11.02
N ASP A 298 4.96 -15.61 11.89
CA ASP A 298 4.06 -15.08 12.93
C ASP A 298 3.09 -14.06 12.32
N VAL A 299 3.48 -13.41 11.22
CA VAL A 299 2.64 -12.44 10.50
C VAL A 299 2.96 -12.38 9.01
N VAL A 300 1.92 -12.16 8.19
CA VAL A 300 2.01 -11.82 6.78
C VAL A 300 1.76 -10.31 6.62
N LEU A 301 2.73 -9.58 6.09
CA LEU A 301 2.60 -8.16 5.79
C LEU A 301 2.23 -7.94 4.33
N THR A 302 1.29 -7.04 4.07
CA THR A 302 0.90 -6.63 2.72
C THR A 302 0.46 -5.18 2.69
N HIS A 303 0.36 -4.61 1.50
CA HIS A 303 0.21 -3.16 1.33
C HIS A 303 -0.88 -2.72 0.36
N ASP A 304 -1.92 -3.54 0.25
CA ASP A 304 -3.14 -3.19 -0.45
C ASP A 304 -4.33 -3.76 0.33
N THR A 305 -5.42 -3.00 0.38
CA THR A 305 -6.58 -3.44 1.18
C THR A 305 -7.17 -4.73 0.65
N GLY A 306 -7.26 -4.90 -0.67
CA GLY A 306 -7.77 -6.13 -1.27
C GLY A 306 -6.93 -7.33 -0.83
N CYS A 307 -5.61 -7.15 -0.74
CA CYS A 307 -4.70 -8.18 -0.26
C CYS A 307 -4.89 -8.48 1.24
N VAL A 308 -4.91 -7.47 2.12
CA VAL A 308 -5.13 -7.69 3.56
C VAL A 308 -6.47 -8.38 3.78
N THR A 309 -7.56 -7.82 3.24
CA THR A 309 -8.92 -8.36 3.42
C THR A 309 -9.03 -9.78 2.88
N THR A 310 -8.46 -10.08 1.71
CA THR A 310 -8.57 -11.43 1.12
C THR A 310 -7.80 -12.46 1.93
N LEU A 311 -6.55 -12.17 2.29
CA LEU A 311 -5.70 -13.11 3.02
C LEU A 311 -6.12 -13.26 4.49
N ASP A 312 -6.66 -12.22 5.12
CA ASP A 312 -7.24 -12.28 6.48
C ASP A 312 -8.59 -13.01 6.47
N LYS A 313 -9.57 -12.49 5.72
CA LYS A 313 -10.96 -12.95 5.74
C LYS A 313 -11.19 -14.27 5.02
N SER A 314 -10.25 -14.81 4.24
CA SER A 314 -10.46 -16.13 3.64
C SER A 314 -10.11 -17.27 4.58
N GLN A 315 -9.31 -17.02 5.63
CA GLN A 315 -8.82 -18.07 6.52
C GLN A 315 -9.93 -18.73 7.36
N PHE A 316 -11.05 -18.04 7.66
CA PHE A 316 -12.12 -18.64 8.47
C PHE A 316 -12.70 -19.91 7.82
N ALA A 317 -12.88 -19.90 6.49
CA ALA A 317 -13.45 -21.03 5.78
C ALA A 317 -12.48 -22.22 5.78
N ALA A 318 -11.20 -21.97 5.51
CA ALA A 318 -10.17 -23.01 5.58
C ALA A 318 -9.98 -23.55 7.00
N LYS A 319 -10.09 -22.70 8.03
CA LYS A 319 -10.04 -23.11 9.45
C LYS A 319 -11.20 -24.04 9.81
N ALA A 320 -12.40 -23.78 9.30
CA ALA A 320 -13.56 -24.65 9.49
C ALA A 320 -13.39 -26.04 8.83
N HIS A 321 -12.47 -26.15 7.86
CA HIS A 321 -12.06 -27.40 7.24
C HIS A 321 -10.74 -27.96 7.80
N GLU A 322 -10.32 -27.52 8.99
CA GLU A 322 -9.13 -28.00 9.71
C GLU A 322 -7.82 -27.89 8.89
N ARG A 323 -7.76 -26.94 7.94
CA ARG A 323 -6.56 -26.70 7.13
C ARG A 323 -5.49 -25.94 7.91
N ASN A 324 -4.24 -26.04 7.45
CA ASN A 324 -3.10 -25.35 8.04
C ASN A 324 -3.13 -23.83 7.75
N VAL A 325 -4.02 -23.11 8.43
CA VAL A 325 -4.17 -21.65 8.36
C VAL A 325 -4.08 -21.04 9.76
N GLY A 326 -4.46 -19.77 9.93
CA GLY A 326 -4.48 -19.07 11.22
C GLY A 326 -3.27 -18.19 11.47
N VAL A 327 -2.63 -17.67 10.41
CA VAL A 327 -1.56 -16.67 10.53
C VAL A 327 -2.15 -15.27 10.49
N ALA A 328 -1.63 -14.37 11.34
CA ALA A 328 -2.00 -12.97 11.33
C ALA A 328 -1.67 -12.34 9.96
N VAL A 329 -2.56 -11.50 9.43
CA VAL A 329 -2.34 -10.76 8.19
C VAL A 329 -2.64 -9.30 8.47
N MET A 330 -1.71 -8.40 8.17
CA MET A 330 -1.95 -6.97 8.37
C MET A 330 -1.17 -6.08 7.41
N SER A 331 -1.48 -4.79 7.44
CA SER A 331 -0.65 -3.82 6.75
C SER A 331 0.71 -3.64 7.43
N GLU A 332 1.74 -3.33 6.65
CA GLU A 332 3.03 -2.93 7.18
C GLU A 332 2.94 -1.59 7.95
N ALA A 333 1.94 -0.75 7.65
CA ALA A 333 1.64 0.43 8.44
C ALA A 333 1.17 0.06 9.86
N GLN A 334 0.28 -0.92 10.01
CA GLN A 334 -0.13 -1.45 11.32
C GLN A 334 1.06 -2.06 12.06
N PHE A 335 1.89 -2.84 11.36
CA PHE A 335 3.08 -3.44 11.94
C PHE A 335 4.10 -2.41 12.44
N ALA A 336 4.40 -1.38 11.65
CA ALA A 336 5.28 -0.28 12.06
C ALA A 336 4.70 0.55 13.21
N ALA A 337 3.39 0.84 13.20
CA ALA A 337 2.75 1.52 14.31
C ALA A 337 2.87 0.70 15.61
N LEU A 338 2.63 -0.62 15.56
CA LEU A 338 2.88 -1.51 16.69
C LEU A 338 4.36 -1.51 17.10
N ALA A 339 5.31 -1.50 16.18
CA ALA A 339 6.74 -1.41 16.51
C ALA A 339 7.10 -0.12 17.29
N MET A 340 6.43 0.99 16.97
CA MET A 340 6.62 2.32 17.56
C MET A 340 5.83 2.56 18.86
N GLY A 341 5.08 1.57 19.36
CA GLY A 341 4.35 1.73 20.62
C GLY A 341 2.84 1.89 20.49
N ALA A 342 2.28 1.98 19.27
CA ALA A 342 0.86 2.25 19.08
C ALA A 342 -0.05 1.24 19.77
N HIS A 343 -1.20 1.73 20.25
CA HIS A 343 -2.19 0.90 20.92
C HIS A 343 -2.88 -0.05 19.92
N PRO A 344 -2.91 -1.37 20.17
CA PRO A 344 -3.39 -2.37 19.20
C PRO A 344 -4.86 -2.20 18.80
N TYR A 345 -5.72 -1.75 19.73
CA TYR A 345 -7.15 -1.60 19.47
C TYR A 345 -7.64 -0.18 19.16
N LYS A 346 -7.04 0.86 19.76
CA LYS A 346 -7.42 2.25 19.49
C LYS A 346 -6.81 2.79 18.18
N VAL A 347 -5.55 2.43 17.87
CA VAL A 347 -4.84 2.87 16.66
C VAL A 347 -4.88 1.81 15.56
N CYS A 348 -4.32 0.63 15.82
CA CYS A 348 -4.21 -0.42 14.80
C CYS A 348 -5.53 -1.17 14.56
N GLN A 349 -6.52 -0.95 15.43
CA GLN A 349 -7.86 -1.51 15.42
C GLN A 349 -7.91 -3.00 15.05
N LEU A 350 -7.06 -3.80 15.71
CA LEU A 350 -6.86 -5.20 15.35
C LEU A 350 -8.12 -6.06 15.49
N HIS A 351 -9.11 -5.62 16.27
CA HIS A 351 -10.40 -6.30 16.41
C HIS A 351 -11.23 -6.36 15.12
N TRP A 352 -10.85 -5.62 14.07
CA TRP A 352 -11.43 -5.76 12.73
C TRP A 352 -10.82 -6.89 11.91
N HIS A 353 -9.71 -7.50 12.34
CA HIS A 353 -9.10 -8.67 11.68
C HIS A 353 -9.78 -9.97 12.10
N SER A 354 -9.70 -11.00 11.26
CA SER A 354 -10.34 -12.30 11.50
C SER A 354 -9.35 -13.40 11.87
N ALA A 355 -8.14 -13.38 11.31
CA ALA A 355 -7.08 -14.29 11.73
C ALA A 355 -6.58 -13.93 13.13
N ASP A 356 -6.07 -14.93 13.85
CA ASP A 356 -5.61 -14.73 15.22
C ASP A 356 -4.28 -13.99 15.24
N TYR A 357 -4.31 -12.75 15.72
CA TYR A 357 -3.15 -11.87 15.85
C TYR A 357 -2.59 -11.82 17.28
N ARG A 358 -3.23 -12.46 18.26
CA ARG A 358 -2.79 -12.39 19.67
C ARG A 358 -1.41 -13.01 19.91
N PRO A 359 -1.05 -14.17 19.32
CA PRO A 359 0.30 -14.72 19.46
C PRO A 359 1.39 -13.76 18.95
N LEU A 360 1.11 -12.99 17.90
CA LEU A 360 2.02 -11.95 17.42
C LEU A 360 2.19 -10.84 18.46
N LEU A 361 1.09 -10.36 19.06
CA LEU A 361 1.15 -9.32 20.10
C LEU A 361 1.97 -9.76 21.31
N GLU A 362 1.76 -10.99 21.78
CA GLU A 362 2.55 -11.58 22.87
C GLU A 362 4.04 -11.62 22.52
N LYS A 363 4.37 -12.03 21.29
CA LYS A 363 5.75 -12.07 20.79
C LYS A 363 6.38 -10.68 20.67
N MET A 364 5.57 -9.65 20.42
CA MET A 364 6.00 -8.24 20.42
C MET A 364 6.06 -7.64 21.84
N GLY A 365 5.78 -8.42 22.89
CA GLY A 365 5.74 -7.95 24.28
C GLY A 365 4.54 -7.06 24.61
N ILE A 366 3.42 -7.23 23.90
CA ILE A 366 2.19 -6.46 24.10
C ILE A 366 1.21 -7.29 24.94
N ASP A 367 0.83 -6.76 26.11
CA ASP A 367 -0.29 -7.27 26.89
C ASP A 367 -1.60 -6.88 26.19
N TRP A 368 -2.11 -7.79 25.36
CA TRP A 368 -3.30 -7.55 24.58
C TRP A 368 -4.59 -7.63 25.43
N GLU A 369 -4.58 -8.31 26.57
CA GLU A 369 -5.73 -8.36 27.48
C GLU A 369 -5.90 -7.02 28.20
N GLN A 370 -4.81 -6.45 28.72
CA GLN A 370 -4.80 -5.12 29.30
C GLN A 370 -5.22 -4.06 28.27
N ALA A 371 -4.61 -4.07 27.09
CA ALA A 371 -4.96 -3.11 26.04
C ALA A 371 -6.42 -3.24 25.60
N TRP A 372 -7.00 -4.46 25.64
CA TRP A 372 -8.42 -4.65 25.35
C TRP A 372 -9.30 -4.04 26.44
N ALA A 373 -8.96 -4.23 27.72
CA ALA A 373 -9.67 -3.62 28.83
C ALA A 373 -9.67 -2.08 28.76
N GLU A 374 -8.52 -1.47 28.42
CA GLU A 374 -8.37 -0.02 28.22
C GLU A 374 -9.24 0.48 27.05
N PHE A 375 -9.30 -0.28 25.96
CA PHE A 375 -10.18 0.03 24.83
C PHE A 375 -11.66 -0.02 25.23
N GLN A 376 -12.07 -1.04 25.99
CA GLN A 376 -13.44 -1.17 26.47
C GLN A 376 -13.84 -0.04 27.43
N GLU A 377 -12.92 0.50 28.22
CA GLU A 377 -13.19 1.69 29.03
C GLU A 377 -13.53 2.90 28.14
N GLY A 378 -12.77 3.11 27.06
CA GLY A 378 -13.06 4.14 26.07
C GLY A 378 -14.45 3.99 25.45
N LEU A 379 -14.86 2.77 25.10
CA LEU A 379 -16.20 2.50 24.57
C LEU A 379 -17.31 2.88 25.56
N LYS A 380 -17.13 2.59 26.85
CA LYS A 380 -18.10 2.98 27.89
C LYS A 380 -18.28 4.49 27.99
N LYS A 381 -17.21 5.28 27.77
CA LYS A 381 -17.30 6.76 27.75
C LYS A 381 -18.09 7.25 26.54
N LEU A 382 -17.94 6.61 25.38
CA LEU A 382 -18.74 6.90 24.19
C LEU A 382 -20.23 6.57 24.40
N GLU A 383 -20.52 5.40 24.98
CA GLU A 383 -21.90 4.97 25.26
C GLU A 383 -22.62 5.91 26.23
N LYS A 384 -21.91 6.46 27.21
CA LYS A 384 -22.43 7.46 28.15
C LYS A 384 -22.56 8.86 27.54
N GLY A 385 -22.07 9.08 26.33
CA GLY A 385 -22.04 10.39 25.67
C GLY A 385 -21.01 11.37 26.24
N GLU A 386 -20.05 10.88 27.03
CA GLU A 386 -18.95 11.72 27.57
C GLU A 386 -17.99 12.15 26.44
N LYS A 387 -17.84 11.33 25.40
CA LYS A 387 -17.16 11.65 24.14
C LYS A 387 -18.03 11.21 22.96
N ARG A 388 -17.88 11.91 21.83
CA ARG A 388 -18.56 11.57 20.57
C ARG A 388 -17.78 10.57 19.71
N TYR A 389 -16.44 10.66 19.74
CA TYR A 389 -15.51 9.81 19.02
C TYR A 389 -14.24 9.63 19.86
N LEU A 390 -13.46 8.58 19.60
CA LEU A 390 -12.06 8.53 20.05
C LEU A 390 -11.24 9.48 19.16
N ASP A 391 -10.31 10.20 19.77
CA ASP A 391 -9.44 11.18 19.11
C ASP A 391 -7.95 10.88 19.40
N TRP A 392 -7.07 11.76 18.92
CA TRP A 392 -5.63 11.56 19.09
C TRP A 392 -5.17 11.67 20.55
N ASP A 393 -5.90 12.40 21.39
CA ASP A 393 -5.58 12.54 22.81
C ASP A 393 -5.81 11.22 23.58
N ASP A 394 -6.59 10.29 23.02
CA ASP A 394 -6.85 8.96 23.62
C ASP A 394 -5.74 7.92 23.33
N VAL A 395 -4.78 8.26 22.45
CA VAL A 395 -3.79 7.31 21.90
C VAL A 395 -2.36 7.84 21.81
N ASP A 396 -2.13 9.10 22.18
CA ASP A 396 -0.81 9.74 22.14
C ASP A 396 0.08 9.40 23.34
#